data_AF-A0A554MUB9-F1
#
_entry.id   AF-A0A554MUB9-F1
#
_cell.length_a   1.000
_cell.length_b   1.000
_cell.length_c   1.000
_cell.angle_alpha   90.00
_cell.angle_beta   90.00
_cell.angle_gamma   90.00
#
_symmetry.space_group_name_H-M   'P 1'
#
loop_
_entity.id
_entity.type
_entity.pdbx_description
1 polymer ?
#
loop_
_entity_poly.entity_id
_entity_poly.type
_entity_poly.pdbx_seq_one_letter_code
_entity_poly.pdbx_strand_id
1 'polypeptide(L)'
;MDRDYDYNVDRDPPNIEPIEHQIRLDFMFGGAIRHDQLLGDYNPWSYKAETPVTHPWRGVKQKPVGLNHAEASCDVRIREEEAFYEYADDDTVLVDAPAYLAARIREASEQSDPHEAVREVRKDREKWYQELIPGANLRQILKKSSYGSLIEKCIGPTPDANSLLEHNAFVGMVLVNDDTDPDAVSRERDLDSAYVLRESALSHANTDEPVPLADYGIELPAPVLVGEYDSGSQYPFIPWGDALTCSCPYKQSAPFRVMCKHELLASIVCGDHDSIFIPLTRGIHVPHRARRFVSPEIAVSHQPRTTGGHPSP
;
A
#
# COMPACT_ATOMS: atom_id res chain seq x y z
N MET A 1 8.46 27.07 8.83
CA MET A 1 7.12 27.19 9.45
C MET A 1 6.38 26.01 8.91
N ASP A 2 6.24 24.98 9.74
CA ASP A 2 5.47 23.80 9.38
C ASP A 2 4.09 24.30 8.95
N ARG A 3 3.67 23.96 7.73
CA ARG A 3 2.28 24.18 7.36
C ARG A 3 1.48 23.28 8.29
N ASP A 4 0.73 23.89 9.20
CA ASP A 4 -0.34 23.21 9.92
C ASP A 4 -1.32 22.68 8.87
N TYR A 5 -1.09 21.45 8.43
CA TYR A 5 -2.06 20.71 7.63
C TYR A 5 -3.18 20.38 8.61
N ASP A 6 -4.27 21.15 8.50
CA ASP A 6 -5.47 20.97 9.30
C ASP A 6 -6.14 19.66 8.85
N TYR A 7 -5.70 18.56 9.46
CA TYR A 7 -6.17 17.20 9.17
C TYR A 7 -7.68 17.13 9.37
N ASN A 8 -8.43 16.93 8.27
CA ASN A 8 -9.88 16.87 8.33
C ASN A 8 -10.33 15.41 8.45
N VAL A 9 -10.69 15.01 9.67
CA VAL A 9 -11.07 13.64 10.06
C VAL A 9 -12.25 13.07 9.23
N ASP A 10 -13.10 13.93 8.66
CA ASP A 10 -14.25 13.52 7.84
C ASP A 10 -13.92 13.31 6.34
N ARG A 11 -12.73 13.70 5.90
CA ARG A 11 -12.29 13.63 4.49
C ARG A 11 -11.00 12.85 4.28
N ASP A 12 -10.14 12.80 5.29
CA ASP A 12 -8.79 12.24 5.22
C ASP A 12 -8.69 11.05 6.22
N PRO A 13 -8.72 9.78 5.77
CA PRO A 13 -8.38 8.67 6.67
C PRO A 13 -6.94 8.84 7.19
N PRO A 14 -6.53 8.23 8.31
CA PRO A 14 -5.15 8.39 8.77
C PRO A 14 -4.28 7.81 7.66
N ASN A 15 -3.26 8.56 7.25
CA ASN A 15 -2.65 8.39 5.93
C ASN A 15 -2.13 6.96 5.62
N ILE A 16 -1.93 6.10 6.64
CA ILE A 16 -1.90 4.63 6.51
C ILE A 16 -2.40 4.00 7.83
N GLU A 17 -3.46 3.20 7.79
CA GLU A 17 -3.90 2.39 8.95
C GLU A 17 -3.00 1.16 9.19
N PRO A 18 -2.86 0.67 10.44
CA PRO A 18 -2.06 -0.53 10.74
C PRO A 18 -2.42 -1.74 9.87
N ILE A 19 -3.70 -1.89 9.51
CA ILE A 19 -4.15 -2.96 8.60
C ILE A 19 -3.53 -2.85 7.22
N GLU A 20 -3.36 -1.66 6.65
CA GLU A 20 -2.77 -1.55 5.32
C GLU A 20 -1.33 -2.06 5.34
N HIS A 21 -0.60 -1.72 6.39
CA HIS A 21 0.77 -2.19 6.57
C HIS A 21 0.80 -3.73 6.68
N GLN A 22 -0.08 -4.31 7.50
CA GLN A 22 -0.23 -5.76 7.61
C GLN A 22 -0.55 -6.42 6.27
N ILE A 23 -1.44 -5.85 5.46
CA ILE A 23 -1.79 -6.39 4.13
C ILE A 23 -0.56 -6.44 3.20
N ARG A 24 0.34 -5.45 3.25
CA ARG A 24 1.61 -5.48 2.48
C ARG A 24 2.47 -6.67 2.92
N LEU A 25 2.59 -6.90 4.22
CA LEU A 25 3.31 -8.06 4.77
C LEU A 25 2.64 -9.37 4.37
N ASP A 26 1.33 -9.44 4.41
CA ASP A 26 0.55 -10.61 4.01
C ASP A 26 0.85 -11.01 2.57
N PHE A 27 0.99 -10.04 1.66
CA PHE A 27 1.41 -10.27 0.28
C PHE A 27 2.90 -10.59 0.13
N MET A 28 3.80 -9.98 0.93
CA MET A 28 5.20 -10.39 1.00
C MET A 28 5.33 -11.88 1.38
N PHE A 29 4.62 -12.31 2.42
CA PHE A 29 4.61 -13.71 2.88
C PHE A 29 3.81 -14.65 1.96
N GLY A 30 2.90 -14.09 1.16
CA GLY A 30 2.06 -14.84 0.22
C GLY A 30 2.78 -15.26 -1.06
N GLY A 31 3.92 -14.64 -1.36
CA GLY A 31 4.72 -14.91 -2.55
C GLY A 31 4.08 -14.43 -3.86
N ALA A 32 4.71 -14.80 -4.96
CA ALA A 32 4.35 -14.35 -6.30
C ALA A 32 2.94 -14.78 -6.73
N ILE A 33 2.27 -13.90 -7.48
CA ILE A 33 0.93 -14.12 -8.01
C ILE A 33 1.02 -14.55 -9.46
N ARG A 34 0.45 -15.70 -9.77
CA ARG A 34 0.40 -16.26 -11.12
C ARG A 34 -0.77 -15.70 -11.92
N HIS A 35 -0.61 -15.65 -13.24
CA HIS A 35 -1.63 -15.13 -14.13
C HIS A 35 -2.95 -15.95 -14.12
N ASP A 36 -2.89 -17.26 -13.86
CA ASP A 36 -4.08 -18.13 -13.73
C ASP A 36 -4.93 -17.81 -12.48
N GLN A 37 -4.30 -17.24 -11.45
CA GLN A 37 -4.96 -16.80 -10.21
C GLN A 37 -5.73 -15.48 -10.38
N LEU A 38 -5.45 -14.71 -11.44
CA LEU A 38 -6.07 -13.39 -11.65
C LEU A 38 -7.53 -13.50 -12.12
N LEU A 39 -8.32 -12.51 -11.70
CA LEU A 39 -9.73 -12.39 -12.04
C LEU A 39 -9.94 -11.81 -13.43
N GLY A 40 -11.00 -12.24 -14.12
CA GLY A 40 -11.47 -11.62 -15.36
C GLY A 40 -12.35 -10.40 -15.07
N ASP A 41 -13.61 -10.45 -15.49
CA ASP A 41 -14.59 -9.39 -15.30
C ASP A 41 -15.23 -9.39 -13.90
N TYR A 42 -14.39 -9.38 -12.86
CA TYR A 42 -14.88 -9.23 -11.49
C TYR A 42 -15.56 -7.87 -11.29
N ASN A 43 -16.76 -7.92 -10.69
CA ASN A 43 -17.51 -6.75 -10.25
C ASN A 43 -17.42 -6.62 -8.71
N PRO A 44 -16.67 -5.63 -8.19
CA PRO A 44 -16.49 -5.45 -6.75
C PRO A 44 -17.80 -5.24 -5.99
N TRP A 45 -18.78 -4.57 -6.61
CA TRP A 45 -20.05 -4.21 -5.97
C TRP A 45 -21.02 -5.38 -5.78
N SER A 46 -20.76 -6.51 -6.44
CA SER A 46 -21.53 -7.73 -6.26
C SER A 46 -21.07 -8.58 -5.07
N TYR A 47 -19.91 -8.26 -4.48
CA TYR A 47 -19.39 -9.01 -3.35
C TYR A 47 -20.13 -8.69 -2.06
N LYS A 48 -20.42 -9.74 -1.30
CA LYS A 48 -20.92 -9.65 0.08
C LYS A 48 -20.25 -10.75 0.90
N ALA A 49 -19.69 -10.39 2.05
CA ALA A 49 -18.91 -11.30 2.89
C ALA A 49 -19.72 -12.55 3.29
N GLU A 50 -20.98 -12.33 3.68
CA GLU A 50 -21.90 -13.39 4.10
C GLU A 50 -22.54 -14.17 2.94
N THR A 51 -22.20 -13.83 1.69
CA THR A 51 -22.81 -14.47 0.51
C THR A 51 -21.77 -15.30 -0.25
N PRO A 52 -21.62 -16.58 0.12
CA PRO A 52 -20.81 -17.59 -0.55
C PRO A 52 -20.67 -17.47 -2.07
N VAL A 53 -21.78 -17.37 -2.81
CA VAL A 53 -21.77 -17.36 -4.28
C VAL A 53 -21.04 -16.16 -4.89
N THR A 54 -20.81 -15.10 -4.12
CA THR A 54 -20.14 -13.87 -4.60
C THR A 54 -18.61 -13.94 -4.54
N HIS A 55 -18.04 -15.04 -4.01
CA HIS A 55 -16.58 -15.22 -3.93
C HIS A 55 -16.00 -15.74 -5.26
N PRO A 56 -15.08 -15.01 -5.90
CA PRO A 56 -14.69 -15.28 -7.29
C PRO A 56 -13.69 -16.44 -7.47
N TRP A 57 -13.08 -16.95 -6.39
CA TRP A 57 -12.21 -18.15 -6.42
C TRP A 57 -12.91 -19.44 -5.97
N ARG A 58 -14.24 -19.52 -6.11
CA ARG A 58 -14.95 -20.78 -5.93
C ARG A 58 -14.83 -21.64 -7.18
N GLY A 59 -14.03 -22.69 -7.13
CA GLY A 59 -13.85 -23.65 -8.22
C GLY A 59 -12.39 -24.02 -8.46
N VAL A 60 -11.99 -24.14 -9.73
CA VAL A 60 -10.65 -24.62 -10.14
C VAL A 60 -9.55 -23.57 -9.92
N LYS A 61 -9.91 -22.28 -9.92
CA LYS A 61 -8.94 -21.19 -9.75
C LYS A 61 -8.45 -21.13 -8.31
N GLN A 62 -7.13 -21.17 -8.13
CA GLN A 62 -6.51 -20.98 -6.83
C GLN A 62 -6.49 -19.49 -6.46
N LYS A 63 -6.90 -19.18 -5.24
CA LYS A 63 -6.80 -17.84 -4.68
C LYS A 63 -5.34 -17.53 -4.31
N PRO A 64 -4.82 -16.31 -4.54
CA PRO A 64 -3.49 -15.92 -4.08
C PRO A 64 -3.34 -16.10 -2.57
N VAL A 65 -2.21 -16.66 -2.12
CA VAL A 65 -1.96 -16.93 -0.70
C VAL A 65 -1.94 -15.63 0.11
N GLY A 66 -1.31 -14.58 -0.43
CA GLY A 66 -1.30 -13.26 0.23
C GLY A 66 -2.69 -12.68 0.45
N LEU A 67 -3.65 -12.96 -0.44
CA LEU A 67 -5.05 -12.55 -0.24
C LEU A 67 -5.73 -13.37 0.87
N ASN A 68 -5.36 -14.64 1.07
CA ASN A 68 -5.86 -15.41 2.22
C ASN A 68 -5.34 -14.84 3.54
N HIS A 69 -4.05 -14.50 3.60
CA HIS A 69 -3.47 -13.84 4.76
C HIS A 69 -4.13 -12.49 5.03
N ALA A 70 -4.28 -11.64 4.01
CA ALA A 70 -4.92 -10.33 4.12
C ALA A 70 -6.37 -10.40 4.63
N GLU A 71 -7.18 -11.33 4.12
CA GLU A 71 -8.54 -11.54 4.63
C GLU A 71 -8.53 -12.02 6.09
N ALA A 72 -7.62 -12.94 6.46
CA ALA A 72 -7.47 -13.39 7.84
C ALA A 72 -7.00 -12.27 8.80
N SER A 73 -6.10 -11.39 8.35
CA SER A 73 -5.65 -10.21 9.09
C SER A 73 -6.80 -9.23 9.33
N CYS A 74 -7.70 -9.06 8.35
CA CYS A 74 -8.93 -8.27 8.54
C CYS A 74 -9.82 -8.90 9.62
N ASP A 75 -10.02 -10.22 9.60
CA ASP A 75 -10.81 -10.93 10.63
C ASP A 75 -10.18 -10.86 12.04
N VAL A 76 -8.85 -10.83 12.12
CA VAL A 76 -8.13 -10.59 13.37
C VAL A 76 -8.39 -9.17 13.88
N ARG A 77 -8.29 -8.15 13.01
CA ARG A 77 -8.52 -6.75 13.41
C ARG A 77 -9.92 -6.51 13.95
N ILE A 78 -10.95 -7.08 13.32
CA ILE A 78 -12.32 -6.98 13.82
C ILE A 78 -12.41 -7.42 15.28
N ARG A 79 -11.77 -8.53 15.64
CA ARG A 79 -11.76 -9.08 17.01
C ARG A 79 -10.93 -8.25 17.97
N GLU A 80 -9.76 -7.79 17.53
CA GLU A 80 -8.89 -6.94 18.36
C GLU A 80 -9.53 -5.59 18.69
N GLU A 81 -10.32 -5.05 17.76
CA GLU A 81 -10.99 -3.77 17.95
C GLU A 81 -12.25 -3.85 18.83
N GLU A 82 -12.79 -5.05 19.12
CA GLU A 82 -14.01 -5.20 19.94
C GLU A 82 -13.91 -4.50 21.30
N ALA A 83 -12.75 -4.62 21.95
CA ALA A 83 -12.50 -4.00 23.25
C ALA A 83 -12.62 -2.47 23.20
N PHE A 84 -12.21 -1.81 22.11
CA PHE A 84 -12.28 -0.35 22.01
C PHE A 84 -13.73 0.15 21.94
N TYR A 85 -14.64 -0.62 21.34
CA TYR A 85 -16.05 -0.28 21.31
C TYR A 85 -16.76 -0.58 22.65
N GLU A 86 -16.35 -1.65 23.35
CA GLU A 86 -16.91 -2.01 24.66
C GLU A 86 -16.54 -0.99 25.75
N TYR A 87 -15.31 -0.46 25.70
CA TYR A 87 -14.77 0.51 26.66
C TYR A 87 -14.58 1.90 26.01
N ALA A 88 -15.56 2.31 25.20
CA ALA A 88 -15.52 3.56 24.42
C ALA A 88 -15.47 4.85 25.26
N ASP A 89 -15.80 4.78 26.55
CA ASP A 89 -15.73 5.87 27.53
C ASP A 89 -14.44 5.88 28.36
N ASP A 90 -13.58 4.85 28.20
CA ASP A 90 -12.30 4.74 28.89
C ASP A 90 -11.14 5.15 27.96
N ASP A 91 -10.70 6.39 28.09
CA ASP A 91 -9.56 6.92 27.33
C ASP A 91 -8.24 6.16 27.60
N THR A 92 -8.14 5.43 28.73
CA THR A 92 -6.97 4.58 29.01
C THR A 92 -6.94 3.33 28.14
N VAL A 93 -8.09 2.91 27.61
CA VAL A 93 -8.20 1.82 26.63
C VAL A 93 -8.01 2.36 25.21
N LEU A 94 -8.55 3.54 24.90
CA LEU A 94 -8.44 4.16 23.58
C LEU A 94 -7.03 4.64 23.21
N VAL A 95 -6.10 4.74 24.18
CA VAL A 95 -4.69 5.07 23.90
C VAL A 95 -3.99 3.99 23.06
N ASP A 96 -4.45 2.74 23.18
CA ASP A 96 -3.89 1.58 22.47
C ASP A 96 -4.61 1.30 21.13
N ALA A 97 -5.70 2.02 20.84
CA ALA A 97 -6.42 1.90 19.58
C ALA A 97 -5.67 2.57 18.42
N PRO A 98 -5.87 2.09 17.17
CA PRO A 98 -5.45 2.85 15.99
C PRO A 98 -5.96 4.29 16.09
N ALA A 99 -5.09 5.27 15.84
CA ALA A 99 -5.35 6.68 16.16
C ALA A 99 -6.67 7.20 15.57
N TYR A 100 -7.02 6.79 14.34
CA TYR A 100 -8.30 7.15 13.74
C TYR A 100 -9.48 6.46 14.39
N LEU A 101 -9.37 5.16 14.70
CA LEU A 101 -10.44 4.48 15.41
C LEU A 101 -10.71 5.16 16.75
N ALA A 102 -9.64 5.48 17.49
CA ALA A 102 -9.74 6.23 18.74
C ALA A 102 -10.45 7.57 18.54
N ALA A 103 -10.07 8.34 17.51
CA ALA A 103 -10.71 9.62 17.18
C ALA A 103 -12.20 9.45 16.85
N ARG A 104 -12.56 8.48 16.00
CA ARG A 104 -13.97 8.22 15.65
C ARG A 104 -14.81 7.78 16.84
N ILE A 105 -14.24 6.99 17.74
CA ILE A 105 -14.92 6.60 18.98
C ILE A 105 -15.13 7.83 19.88
N ARG A 106 -14.12 8.69 20.04
CA ARG A 106 -14.27 9.94 20.82
C ARG A 106 -15.34 10.86 20.22
N GLU A 107 -15.31 11.09 18.92
CA GLU A 107 -16.33 11.87 18.20
C GLU A 107 -17.74 11.28 18.37
N ALA A 108 -17.87 9.95 18.29
CA ALA A 108 -19.13 9.26 18.54
C ALA A 108 -19.61 9.42 19.99
N SER A 109 -18.69 9.39 20.95
CA SER A 109 -18.97 9.56 22.38
C SER A 109 -19.47 10.96 22.73
N GLU A 110 -19.19 11.97 21.91
CA GLU A 110 -19.68 13.35 22.08
C GLU A 110 -21.09 13.58 21.50
N GLN A 111 -21.66 12.61 20.80
CA GLN A 111 -22.99 12.75 20.19
C GLN A 111 -24.13 12.65 21.21
N SER A 112 -25.34 13.02 20.78
CA SER A 112 -26.53 12.98 21.65
C SER A 112 -26.95 11.57 22.10
N ASP A 113 -26.62 10.55 21.30
CA ASP A 113 -26.77 9.13 21.66
C ASP A 113 -25.43 8.41 21.43
N PRO A 114 -24.50 8.48 22.41
CA PRO A 114 -23.16 7.90 22.30
C PRO A 114 -23.18 6.40 22.00
N HIS A 115 -24.11 5.66 22.60
CA HIS A 115 -24.18 4.21 22.42
C HIS A 115 -24.56 3.82 21.00
N GLU A 116 -25.52 4.51 20.37
CA GLU A 116 -25.85 4.27 18.96
C GLU A 116 -24.72 4.73 18.03
N ALA A 117 -24.13 5.89 18.30
CA ALA A 117 -23.04 6.43 17.48
C ALA A 117 -21.83 5.48 17.44
N VAL A 118 -21.40 4.94 18.60
CA VAL A 118 -20.30 3.97 18.68
C VAL A 118 -20.66 2.65 17.97
N ARG A 119 -21.93 2.19 18.06
CA ARG A 119 -22.40 1.01 17.32
C ARG A 119 -22.29 1.19 15.80
N GLU A 120 -22.62 2.37 15.28
CA GLU A 120 -22.47 2.64 13.85
C GLU A 120 -20.99 2.73 13.43
N VAL A 121 -20.10 3.31 14.26
CA VAL A 121 -18.64 3.26 14.00
C VAL A 121 -18.15 1.81 13.89
N ARG A 122 -18.54 0.94 14.83
CA ARG A 122 -18.22 -0.49 14.80
C ARG A 122 -18.68 -1.16 13.50
N LYS A 123 -19.94 -0.94 13.13
CA LYS A 123 -20.55 -1.53 11.92
C LYS A 123 -19.87 -1.05 10.64
N ASP A 124 -19.51 0.22 10.55
CA ASP A 124 -18.77 0.76 9.42
C ASP A 124 -17.35 0.16 9.32
N ARG A 125 -16.68 -0.03 10.46
CA ARG A 125 -15.38 -0.70 10.56
C ARG A 125 -15.46 -2.18 10.16
N GLU A 126 -16.44 -2.92 10.66
CA GLU A 126 -16.68 -4.31 10.26
C GLU A 126 -16.93 -4.42 8.74
N LYS A 127 -17.78 -3.56 8.18
CA LYS A 127 -18.02 -3.50 6.73
C LYS A 127 -16.74 -3.19 5.95
N TRP A 128 -15.90 -2.29 6.46
CA TRP A 128 -14.63 -1.95 5.84
C TRP A 128 -13.70 -3.17 5.74
N TYR A 129 -13.52 -3.90 6.83
CA TYR A 129 -12.70 -5.11 6.90
C TYR A 129 -13.27 -6.31 6.12
N GLN A 130 -14.58 -6.51 6.14
CA GLN A 130 -15.20 -7.71 5.55
C GLN A 130 -15.54 -7.54 4.07
N GLU A 131 -15.94 -6.33 3.65
CA GLU A 131 -16.49 -6.09 2.32
C GLU A 131 -15.61 -5.16 1.47
N LEU A 132 -15.26 -3.99 1.99
CA LEU A 132 -14.65 -2.94 1.17
C LEU A 132 -13.17 -3.22 0.87
N ILE A 133 -12.37 -3.58 1.88
CA ILE A 133 -10.97 -3.94 1.67
C ILE A 133 -10.88 -5.20 0.79
N PRO A 134 -11.46 -6.36 1.15
CA PRO A 134 -11.30 -7.56 0.33
C PRO A 134 -11.98 -7.42 -1.03
N GLY A 135 -13.24 -6.98 -1.07
CA GLY A 135 -14.04 -6.93 -2.28
C GLY A 135 -13.69 -5.76 -3.19
N ALA A 136 -13.91 -4.55 -2.69
CA ALA A 136 -13.83 -3.34 -3.51
C ALA A 136 -12.39 -2.90 -3.84
N ASN A 137 -11.41 -3.28 -3.01
CA ASN A 137 -10.01 -2.98 -3.25
C ASN A 137 -9.17 -4.20 -3.69
N LEU A 138 -8.88 -5.15 -2.80
CA LEU A 138 -7.87 -6.19 -3.05
C LEU A 138 -8.24 -7.09 -4.25
N ARG A 139 -9.50 -7.52 -4.35
CA ARG A 139 -9.96 -8.32 -5.50
C ARG A 139 -10.03 -7.52 -6.79
N GLN A 140 -10.32 -6.23 -6.70
CA GLN A 140 -10.33 -5.33 -7.86
C GLN A 140 -8.92 -5.15 -8.45
N ILE A 141 -7.88 -5.03 -7.60
CA ILE A 141 -6.50 -4.93 -8.10
C ILE A 141 -6.00 -6.27 -8.66
N LEU A 142 -6.52 -7.41 -8.20
CA LEU A 142 -6.17 -8.77 -8.67
C LEU A 142 -6.84 -9.19 -10.00
N LYS A 143 -7.32 -8.23 -10.79
CA LYS A 143 -7.83 -8.47 -12.14
C LYS A 143 -6.70 -8.57 -13.15
N LYS A 144 -6.92 -9.33 -14.23
CA LYS A 144 -6.04 -9.39 -15.40
C LYS A 144 -5.83 -8.00 -16.00
N SER A 145 -6.88 -7.19 -16.08
CA SER A 145 -6.80 -5.81 -16.56
C SER A 145 -6.16 -4.82 -15.57
N SER A 146 -5.82 -5.26 -14.35
CA SER A 146 -5.17 -4.43 -13.33
C SER A 146 -3.77 -4.97 -13.03
N TYR A 147 -3.55 -5.74 -11.96
CA TYR A 147 -2.23 -6.32 -11.65
C TYR A 147 -1.68 -7.17 -12.80
N GLY A 148 -2.55 -7.84 -13.57
CA GLY A 148 -2.13 -8.61 -14.75
C GLY A 148 -1.36 -7.78 -15.78
N SER A 149 -1.69 -6.50 -15.94
CA SER A 149 -0.94 -5.59 -16.85
C SER A 149 0.52 -5.38 -16.44
N LEU A 150 0.88 -5.60 -15.17
CA LEU A 150 2.26 -5.46 -14.69
C LEU A 150 3.10 -6.73 -14.93
N ILE A 151 2.44 -7.87 -15.18
CA ILE A 151 3.08 -9.18 -15.28
C ILE A 151 2.81 -9.90 -16.61
N GLU A 152 2.10 -9.26 -17.54
CA GLU A 152 1.64 -9.86 -18.80
C GLU A 152 2.80 -10.37 -19.66
N LYS A 153 3.94 -9.69 -19.61
CA LYS A 153 5.15 -10.03 -20.36
C LYS A 153 6.05 -11.06 -19.66
N CYS A 154 5.78 -11.41 -18.40
CA CYS A 154 6.60 -12.37 -17.67
C CYS A 154 6.40 -13.78 -18.23
N ILE A 155 7.50 -14.44 -18.62
CA ILE A 155 7.49 -15.79 -19.19
C ILE A 155 7.68 -16.82 -18.07
N GLY A 156 6.79 -17.82 -17.99
CA GLY A 156 6.93 -18.95 -17.07
C GLY A 156 5.71 -19.18 -16.18
N PRO A 157 5.71 -20.25 -15.35
CA PRO A 157 4.57 -20.63 -14.53
C PRO A 157 4.32 -19.66 -13.35
N THR A 158 5.38 -19.05 -12.81
CA THR A 158 5.31 -18.05 -11.73
C THR A 158 6.43 -17.03 -11.94
N PRO A 159 6.13 -15.71 -12.02
CA PRO A 159 7.17 -14.70 -12.16
C PRO A 159 7.92 -14.52 -10.83
N ASP A 160 9.25 -14.65 -10.85
CA ASP A 160 10.11 -14.26 -9.74
C ASP A 160 10.36 -12.74 -9.72
N ALA A 161 10.94 -12.21 -8.65
CA ALA A 161 11.17 -10.77 -8.54
C ALA A 161 12.05 -10.22 -9.67
N ASN A 162 13.07 -10.97 -10.10
CA ASN A 162 13.93 -10.53 -11.20
C ASN A 162 13.14 -10.39 -12.50
N SER A 163 12.31 -11.37 -12.84
CA SER A 163 11.42 -11.36 -14.01
C SER A 163 10.40 -10.22 -13.95
N LEU A 164 9.90 -9.89 -12.77
CA LEU A 164 9.02 -8.73 -12.56
C LEU A 164 9.76 -7.40 -12.82
N LEU A 165 11.05 -7.36 -12.45
CA LEU A 165 11.91 -6.18 -12.60
C LEU A 165 12.55 -6.04 -13.99
N GLU A 166 12.33 -6.99 -14.91
CA GLU A 166 12.73 -6.83 -16.32
C GLU A 166 11.84 -5.81 -17.06
N HIS A 167 10.59 -5.65 -16.62
CA HIS A 167 9.59 -4.79 -17.25
C HIS A 167 9.08 -3.67 -16.33
N ASN A 168 9.43 -3.72 -15.05
CA ASN A 168 9.13 -2.70 -14.06
C ASN A 168 10.43 -2.32 -13.33
N ALA A 169 10.53 -1.13 -12.77
CA ALA A 169 11.74 -0.71 -12.06
C ALA A 169 11.40 0.10 -10.82
N PHE A 170 12.28 0.04 -9.83
CA PHE A 170 12.25 0.94 -8.68
C PHE A 170 13.53 1.75 -8.69
N VAL A 171 13.37 3.05 -8.93
CA VAL A 171 14.44 3.97 -9.30
C VAL A 171 14.60 5.01 -8.21
N GLY A 172 15.83 5.25 -7.76
CA GLY A 172 16.09 6.38 -6.87
C GLY A 172 16.12 7.68 -7.68
N MET A 173 15.32 8.67 -7.27
CA MET A 173 15.26 9.99 -7.92
C MET A 173 15.30 11.11 -6.89
N VAL A 174 15.75 12.31 -7.28
CA VAL A 174 15.47 13.55 -6.55
C VAL A 174 14.32 14.25 -7.28
N LEU A 175 13.20 14.44 -6.58
CA LEU A 175 12.12 15.30 -7.08
C LEU A 175 12.31 16.72 -6.59
N VAL A 176 12.12 17.69 -7.47
CA VAL A 176 12.22 19.13 -7.20
C VAL A 176 10.89 19.82 -7.47
N ASN A 177 10.68 21.01 -6.90
CA ASN A 177 9.51 21.83 -7.20
C ASN A 177 9.47 22.25 -8.67
N ASP A 178 8.28 22.57 -9.18
CA ASP A 178 8.09 22.94 -10.58
C ASP A 178 8.82 24.24 -10.97
N ASP A 179 9.03 25.14 -10.02
CA ASP A 179 9.77 26.40 -10.19
C ASP A 179 11.29 26.22 -10.10
N THR A 180 11.76 25.03 -9.72
CA THR A 180 13.18 24.71 -9.58
C THR A 180 13.74 24.16 -10.90
N ASP A 181 14.97 24.55 -11.24
CA ASP A 181 15.73 24.01 -12.38
C ASP A 181 16.42 22.69 -11.98
N PRO A 182 16.01 21.53 -12.52
CA PRO A 182 16.63 20.25 -12.20
C PRO A 182 18.12 20.18 -12.54
N ASP A 183 18.57 20.85 -13.61
CA ASP A 183 19.98 20.85 -14.03
C ASP A 183 20.86 21.68 -13.09
N ALA A 184 20.30 22.70 -12.44
CA ALA A 184 21.00 23.43 -11.39
C ALA A 184 21.21 22.55 -10.15
N VAL A 185 20.17 21.83 -9.71
CA VAL A 185 20.25 20.91 -8.57
C VAL A 185 21.19 19.73 -8.85
N SER A 186 21.13 19.17 -10.05
CA SER A 186 22.05 18.11 -10.50
C SER A 186 23.50 18.55 -10.40
N ARG A 187 23.86 19.74 -10.91
CA ARG A 187 25.22 20.29 -10.82
C ARG A 187 25.64 20.65 -9.39
N GLU A 188 24.75 21.22 -8.58
CA GLU A 188 25.04 21.56 -7.19
C GLU A 188 25.35 20.30 -6.35
N ARG A 189 24.64 19.20 -6.63
CA ARG A 189 24.70 17.97 -5.84
C ARG A 189 25.54 16.85 -6.46
N ASP A 190 26.20 17.12 -7.58
CA ASP A 190 27.00 16.14 -8.36
C ASP A 190 26.20 14.86 -8.67
N LEU A 191 24.95 15.05 -9.13
CA LEU A 191 24.02 13.97 -9.49
C LEU A 191 23.85 13.90 -11.01
N ASP A 192 23.63 12.70 -11.54
CA ASP A 192 23.21 12.52 -12.93
C ASP A 192 21.82 13.17 -13.14
N SER A 193 21.73 14.08 -14.11
CA SER A 193 20.51 14.86 -14.38
C SER A 193 19.34 13.99 -14.83
N ALA A 194 19.59 12.77 -15.32
CA ALA A 194 18.52 11.82 -15.66
C ALA A 194 17.66 11.41 -14.46
N TYR A 195 18.13 11.61 -13.23
CA TYR A 195 17.42 11.24 -11.98
C TYR A 195 17.04 12.44 -11.12
N VAL A 196 17.17 13.66 -11.64
CA VAL A 196 16.66 14.87 -11.00
C VAL A 196 15.54 15.41 -11.85
N LEU A 197 14.31 15.34 -11.35
CA LEU A 197 13.10 15.66 -12.11
C LEU A 197 12.20 16.60 -11.33
N ARG A 198 11.42 17.40 -12.04
CA ARG A 198 10.26 18.06 -11.43
C ARG A 198 9.23 16.99 -11.07
N GLU A 199 8.52 17.17 -9.97
CA GLU A 199 7.45 16.25 -9.58
C GLU A 199 6.39 16.12 -10.70
N SER A 200 5.98 17.25 -11.29
CA SER A 200 5.03 17.29 -12.42
C SER A 200 5.51 16.60 -13.71
N ALA A 201 6.81 16.32 -13.82
CA ALA A 201 7.38 15.67 -15.01
C ALA A 201 7.21 14.15 -14.98
N LEU A 202 6.77 13.57 -13.85
CA LEU A 202 6.48 12.15 -13.77
C LEU A 202 5.31 11.80 -14.68
N SER A 203 5.48 10.76 -15.49
CA SER A 203 4.42 10.33 -16.41
C SER A 203 3.35 9.56 -15.67
N HIS A 204 2.07 9.85 -15.94
CA HIS A 204 0.95 9.10 -15.37
C HIS A 204 -0.01 8.69 -16.49
N ALA A 205 -0.40 7.41 -16.54
CA ALA A 205 -1.30 6.93 -17.59
C ALA A 205 -2.74 7.43 -17.34
N ASN A 206 -3.10 8.53 -17.99
CA ASN A 206 -4.47 8.92 -18.39
C ASN A 206 -5.58 9.14 -17.34
N THR A 207 -5.28 9.34 -16.06
CA THR A 207 -6.29 9.79 -15.08
C THR A 207 -5.62 10.58 -13.97
N ASP A 208 -6.27 11.67 -13.55
CA ASP A 208 -6.05 12.54 -12.38
C ASP A 208 -4.60 12.76 -11.90
N GLU A 209 -4.22 14.01 -11.63
CA GLU A 209 -2.90 14.29 -11.07
C GLU A 209 -2.71 13.53 -9.75
N PRO A 210 -1.57 12.84 -9.53
CA PRO A 210 -1.28 12.23 -8.24
C PRO A 210 -1.22 13.30 -7.15
N VAL A 211 -1.42 12.86 -5.91
CA VAL A 211 -1.26 13.76 -4.77
C VAL A 211 0.22 14.15 -4.64
N PRO A 212 0.54 15.46 -4.60
CA PRO A 212 1.91 15.95 -4.47
C PRO A 212 2.58 15.48 -3.18
N LEU A 213 3.89 15.30 -3.20
CA LEU A 213 4.70 14.95 -2.03
C LEU A 213 4.55 15.95 -0.87
N ALA A 214 4.32 17.23 -1.19
CA ALA A 214 4.10 18.28 -0.20
C ALA A 214 2.86 18.02 0.68
N ASP A 215 1.81 17.39 0.13
CA ASP A 215 0.59 17.05 0.88
C ASP A 215 0.83 15.91 1.87
N TYR A 216 1.92 15.14 1.68
CA TYR A 216 2.42 14.18 2.66
C TYR A 216 3.45 14.77 3.62
N GLY A 217 3.64 16.10 3.60
CA GLY A 217 4.63 16.79 4.43
C GLY A 217 6.08 16.57 4.00
N ILE A 218 6.32 16.12 2.76
CA ILE A 218 7.66 15.92 2.22
C ILE A 218 8.11 17.19 1.48
N GLU A 219 9.10 17.87 2.05
CA GLU A 219 9.70 19.06 1.44
C GLU A 219 10.63 18.69 0.28
N LEU A 220 10.49 19.40 -0.85
CA LEU A 220 11.36 19.27 -2.01
C LEU A 220 12.54 20.26 -1.92
N PRO A 221 13.75 19.91 -2.40
CA PRO A 221 14.08 18.70 -3.15
C PRO A 221 14.15 17.44 -2.28
N ALA A 222 13.48 16.37 -2.69
CA ALA A 222 13.37 15.13 -1.91
C ALA A 222 13.95 13.93 -2.68
N PRO A 223 14.92 13.19 -2.08
CA PRO A 223 15.31 11.88 -2.60
C PRO A 223 14.21 10.87 -2.29
N VAL A 224 13.59 10.31 -3.32
CA VAL A 224 12.46 9.37 -3.22
C VAL A 224 12.66 8.17 -4.13
N LEU A 225 11.98 7.08 -3.78
CA LEU A 225 11.89 5.92 -4.64
C LEU A 225 10.74 6.12 -5.63
N VAL A 226 10.98 5.93 -6.92
CA VAL A 226 9.96 6.03 -7.97
C VAL A 226 9.82 4.67 -8.63
N GLY A 227 8.59 4.15 -8.68
CA GLY A 227 8.28 2.98 -9.50
C GLY A 227 8.03 3.40 -10.93
N GLU A 228 8.73 2.78 -11.89
CA GLU A 228 8.48 2.89 -13.32
C GLU A 228 7.88 1.60 -13.86
N TYR A 229 6.82 1.72 -14.65
CA TYR A 229 6.04 0.57 -15.12
C TYR A 229 6.02 0.52 -16.65
N ASP A 230 5.83 -0.67 -17.21
CA ASP A 230 5.77 -0.91 -18.66
C ASP A 230 4.70 -0.07 -19.39
N SER A 231 3.66 0.39 -18.67
CA SER A 231 2.67 1.34 -19.18
C SER A 231 3.23 2.75 -19.45
N GLY A 232 4.49 3.00 -19.11
CA GLY A 232 5.13 4.32 -19.11
C GLY A 232 4.79 5.14 -17.87
N SER A 233 3.96 4.63 -16.96
CA SER A 233 3.61 5.35 -15.73
C SER A 233 4.75 5.34 -14.72
N GLN A 234 4.87 6.42 -13.97
CA GLN A 234 5.85 6.64 -12.93
C GLN A 234 5.11 7.14 -11.69
N TYR A 235 5.35 6.53 -10.54
CA TYR A 235 4.73 6.97 -9.29
C TYR A 235 5.75 6.95 -8.14
N PRO A 236 5.89 8.04 -7.37
CA PRO A 236 6.71 8.03 -6.18
C PRO A 236 6.10 7.13 -5.10
N PHE A 237 6.99 6.48 -4.36
CA PHE A 237 6.71 5.81 -3.11
C PHE A 237 7.06 6.76 -1.97
N ILE A 238 6.03 7.17 -1.25
CA ILE A 238 6.09 8.05 -0.10
C ILE A 238 6.48 7.20 1.11
N PRO A 239 7.60 7.52 1.79
CA PRO A 239 7.86 6.99 3.12
C PRO A 239 6.78 7.54 4.06
N TRP A 240 6.01 6.65 4.67
CA TRP A 240 4.96 7.03 5.59
C TRP A 240 4.94 6.08 6.79
N GLY A 241 5.16 6.63 7.98
CA GLY A 241 5.64 5.81 9.09
C GLY A 241 6.85 4.98 8.63
N ASP A 242 6.98 3.77 9.14
CA ASP A 242 8.02 2.86 8.70
C ASP A 242 7.63 2.00 7.47
N ALA A 243 6.74 2.51 6.62
CA ALA A 243 6.24 1.84 5.41
C ALA A 243 6.40 2.69 4.13
N LEU A 244 6.01 2.11 2.98
CA LEU A 244 5.93 2.80 1.70
C LEU A 244 4.49 2.82 1.16
N THR A 245 4.05 4.02 0.77
CA THR A 245 2.78 4.25 0.08
C THR A 245 3.01 4.72 -1.34
N CYS A 246 2.38 4.08 -2.31
CA CYS A 246 2.39 4.59 -3.68
C CYS A 246 1.44 5.80 -3.80
N SER A 247 1.90 6.88 -4.40
CA SER A 247 1.09 8.10 -4.60
C SER A 247 0.06 8.00 -5.74
N CYS A 248 -0.08 6.85 -6.40
CA CYS A 248 -0.92 6.75 -7.59
C CYS A 248 -2.38 7.17 -7.32
N PRO A 249 -3.06 7.84 -8.27
CA PRO A 249 -4.40 8.39 -8.06
C PRO A 249 -5.45 7.35 -7.64
N TYR A 250 -5.29 6.11 -8.12
CA TYR A 250 -6.18 5.01 -7.73
C TYR A 250 -6.26 4.91 -6.21
N LYS A 251 -5.14 4.97 -5.48
CA LYS A 251 -5.10 4.81 -4.03
C LYS A 251 -5.84 5.94 -3.30
N GLN A 252 -5.73 7.16 -3.82
CA GLN A 252 -6.22 8.37 -3.16
C GLN A 252 -7.72 8.61 -3.38
N SER A 253 -8.30 8.02 -4.43
CA SER A 253 -9.69 8.29 -4.81
C SER A 253 -10.76 7.61 -3.93
N ALA A 254 -10.41 6.76 -2.94
CA ALA A 254 -11.39 6.27 -1.96
C ALA A 254 -10.72 5.72 -0.67
N PRO A 255 -11.30 5.94 0.53
CA PRO A 255 -10.72 5.49 1.81
C PRO A 255 -10.51 3.99 1.97
N PHE A 256 -11.24 3.16 1.22
CA PHE A 256 -11.07 1.70 1.26
C PHE A 256 -10.00 1.16 0.32
N ARG A 257 -9.32 2.02 -0.45
CA ARG A 257 -8.25 1.63 -1.36
C ARG A 257 -6.91 1.58 -0.64
N VAL A 258 -6.83 0.65 0.30
CA VAL A 258 -5.68 0.43 1.18
C VAL A 258 -4.42 -0.03 0.45
N MET A 259 -4.57 -0.57 -0.76
CA MET A 259 -3.46 -1.00 -1.61
C MET A 259 -3.75 -0.76 -3.09
N CYS A 260 -2.76 -0.29 -3.85
CA CYS A 260 -2.82 -0.27 -5.31
C CYS A 260 -2.00 -1.41 -5.94
N LYS A 261 -2.17 -1.65 -7.25
CA LYS A 261 -1.42 -2.69 -7.97
C LYS A 261 0.11 -2.50 -7.91
N HIS A 262 0.58 -1.26 -7.76
CA HIS A 262 2.00 -0.92 -7.65
C HIS A 262 2.60 -1.29 -6.29
N GLU A 263 1.87 -1.04 -5.20
CA GLU A 263 2.25 -1.50 -3.85
C GLU A 263 2.21 -3.01 -3.74
N LEU A 264 1.24 -3.65 -4.41
CA LEU A 264 1.18 -5.10 -4.51
C LEU A 264 2.43 -5.67 -5.21
N LEU A 265 2.83 -5.09 -6.35
CA LEU A 265 4.06 -5.49 -7.05
C LEU A 265 5.29 -5.34 -6.15
N ALA A 266 5.42 -4.19 -5.48
CA ALA A 266 6.52 -3.93 -4.58
C ALA A 266 6.57 -4.91 -3.39
N SER A 267 5.40 -5.27 -2.84
CA SER A 267 5.27 -6.29 -1.78
C SER A 267 5.75 -7.67 -2.27
N ILE A 268 5.39 -8.06 -3.48
CA ILE A 268 5.83 -9.35 -4.06
C ILE A 268 7.36 -9.36 -4.29
N VAL A 269 7.92 -8.28 -4.83
CA VAL A 269 9.38 -8.15 -5.03
C VAL A 269 10.14 -8.22 -3.70
N CYS A 270 9.64 -7.55 -2.66
CA CYS A 270 10.22 -7.61 -1.32
C CYS A 270 10.15 -9.00 -0.70
N GLY A 271 8.99 -9.66 -0.81
CA GLY A 271 8.78 -11.01 -0.27
C GLY A 271 9.68 -12.06 -0.92
N ASP A 272 9.86 -12.02 -2.23
CA ASP A 272 10.70 -12.98 -2.97
C ASP A 272 12.20 -12.82 -2.66
N HIS A 273 12.66 -11.58 -2.48
CA HIS A 273 14.03 -11.30 -2.04
C HIS A 273 14.25 -11.53 -0.53
N ASP A 274 13.21 -11.93 0.20
CA ASP A 274 13.19 -12.04 1.66
C ASP A 274 13.77 -10.79 2.34
N SER A 275 13.33 -9.64 1.84
CA SER A 275 13.83 -8.32 2.21
C SER A 275 12.67 -7.37 2.45
N ILE A 276 12.74 -6.66 3.57
CA ILE A 276 11.83 -5.56 3.86
C ILE A 276 12.12 -4.31 3.00
N PHE A 277 13.21 -4.34 2.23
CA PHE A 277 13.65 -3.27 1.35
C PHE A 277 13.37 -3.57 -0.12
N ILE A 278 12.84 -2.58 -0.84
CA ILE A 278 12.83 -2.60 -2.31
C ILE A 278 14.26 -2.36 -2.81
N PRO A 279 14.80 -3.23 -3.68
CA PRO A 279 16.09 -2.99 -4.32
C PRO A 279 15.99 -1.80 -5.29
N LEU A 280 16.97 -0.89 -5.22
CA LEU A 280 17.13 0.13 -6.26
C LEU A 280 17.68 -0.55 -7.51
N THR A 281 16.91 -0.55 -8.59
CA THR A 281 17.35 -1.13 -9.86
C THR A 281 18.15 -0.13 -10.70
N ARG A 282 17.95 1.18 -10.48
CA ARG A 282 18.71 2.28 -11.10
C ARG A 282 18.55 3.58 -10.31
N GLY A 283 19.29 4.61 -10.70
CA GLY A 283 19.18 5.95 -10.13
C GLY A 283 20.09 6.22 -8.94
N ILE A 284 19.73 7.24 -8.16
CA ILE A 284 20.53 7.72 -7.03
C ILE A 284 20.32 6.86 -5.78
N HIS A 285 21.26 6.97 -4.84
CA HIS A 285 21.06 6.39 -3.51
C HIS A 285 20.06 7.24 -2.70
N VAL A 286 18.92 6.65 -2.34
CA VAL A 286 17.91 7.29 -1.47
C VAL A 286 18.01 6.79 -0.02
N PRO A 287 17.56 7.57 0.97
CA PRO A 287 17.57 7.15 2.38
C PRO A 287 16.88 5.80 2.61
N HIS A 288 17.34 5.04 3.60
CA HIS A 288 16.81 3.70 3.88
C HIS A 288 15.29 3.69 4.14
N ARG A 289 14.77 4.74 4.80
CA ARG A 289 13.33 4.91 5.06
C ARG A 289 12.48 4.90 3.78
N ALA A 290 13.00 5.40 2.66
CA ALA A 290 12.29 5.47 1.38
C ALA A 290 12.27 4.13 0.63
N ARG A 291 12.78 3.05 1.24
CA ARG A 291 12.84 1.71 0.63
C ARG A 291 12.12 0.64 1.45
N ARG A 292 11.52 0.96 2.60
CA ARG A 292 11.17 -0.01 3.65
C ARG A 292 9.66 -0.25 3.82
N PHE A 293 9.24 -1.51 3.99
CA PHE A 293 7.85 -1.93 4.19
C PHE A 293 7.52 -2.55 5.56
N VAL A 294 8.08 -2.11 6.69
CA VAL A 294 7.84 -2.77 8.00
C VAL A 294 7.79 -1.80 9.18
N SER A 295 6.88 -2.01 10.13
CA SER A 295 6.93 -1.40 11.47
C SER A 295 8.32 -1.56 12.14
N PRO A 296 8.82 -0.59 12.95
CA PRO A 296 10.07 -0.65 13.72
C PRO A 296 10.27 -1.96 14.45
N GLU A 297 9.22 -2.44 15.11
CA GLU A 297 9.26 -3.63 15.96
C GLU A 297 9.55 -4.91 15.17
N ILE A 298 9.08 -4.97 13.92
CA ILE A 298 9.29 -6.09 13.01
C ILE A 298 10.67 -6.00 12.34
N ALA A 299 11.14 -4.81 11.94
CA ALA A 299 12.48 -4.68 11.34
C ALA A 299 13.62 -5.02 12.30
N VAL A 300 13.47 -4.70 13.59
CA VAL A 300 14.53 -4.95 14.59
C VAL A 300 14.73 -6.46 14.80
N SER A 301 13.68 -7.25 14.61
CA SER A 301 13.71 -8.71 14.73
C SER A 301 13.89 -9.46 13.40
N HIS A 302 13.78 -8.76 12.26
CA HIS A 302 13.92 -9.37 10.93
C HIS A 302 15.36 -9.80 10.65
N GLN A 303 15.59 -11.10 10.64
CA GLN A 303 16.80 -11.69 10.06
C GLN A 303 16.46 -12.19 8.66
N PRO A 304 17.03 -11.60 7.58
CA PRO A 304 16.89 -12.14 6.24
C PRO A 304 17.33 -13.60 6.23
N ARG A 305 16.49 -14.51 5.73
CA ARG A 305 16.82 -15.93 5.52
C ARG A 305 17.77 -16.03 4.33
N THR A 306 19.04 -15.79 4.59
CA THR A 306 20.11 -16.10 3.63
C THR A 306 20.35 -17.61 3.62
N THR A 307 19.48 -18.39 2.99
CA THR A 307 19.80 -19.78 2.66
C THR A 307 19.38 -20.10 1.23
N GLY A 308 20.28 -19.75 0.30
CA GLY A 308 20.50 -20.58 -0.87
C GLY A 308 20.97 -21.95 -0.41
N GLY A 309 20.11 -22.95 -0.55
CA GLY A 309 20.42 -24.35 -0.27
C GLY A 309 19.74 -25.19 -1.33
N HIS A 310 20.43 -25.42 -2.45
CA HIS A 310 20.08 -26.50 -3.36
C HIS A 310 19.98 -27.80 -2.54
N PRO A 311 18.88 -28.55 -2.60
CA PRO A 311 18.96 -29.97 -2.33
C PRO A 311 19.59 -30.64 -3.56
N SER A 312 20.73 -31.27 -3.36
CA SER A 312 21.19 -32.38 -4.20
C SER A 312 21.57 -33.53 -3.27
N PRO A 313 21.44 -34.79 -3.71
CA PRO A 313 21.10 -35.27 -5.05
C PRO A 313 19.64 -35.73 -5.20
#